data_AF-A0A1Q5RIQ2-F1
#
_entry.id   AF-A0A1Q5RIQ2-F1
#
_cell.length_a   1.000
_cell.length_b   1.000
_cell.length_c   1.000
_cell.angle_alpha   90.00
_cell.angle_beta   90.00
_cell.angle_gamma   90.00
#
_symmetry.space_group_name_H-M   'P 1'
#
loop_
_entity.id
_entity.type
_entity.pdbx_description
1 polymer ?
#
loop_
_entity_poly.entity_id
_entity_poly.type
_entity_poly.pdbx_seq_one_letter_code
_entity_poly.pdbx_strand_id
1 'polypeptide(L)' 'MADTAAAFELSCFAYLALPRTKNGKPRLISTYPSRWTTHYLRKNYQIIDPVIGNALETRPCGGTDIRH' A
#
# COMPACT_ATOMS: atom_id res chain seq x y z
N MET A 1 7.92 -11.91 4.41
CA MET A 1 8.00 -10.43 4.48
C MET A 1 8.67 -9.96 5.75
N ALA A 2 8.31 -10.50 6.94
CA ALA A 2 8.99 -10.14 8.19
C ALA A 2 10.49 -10.47 8.17
N ASP A 3 10.86 -11.68 7.72
CA ASP A 3 12.27 -12.09 7.64
C ASP A 3 13.07 -11.27 6.62
N THR A 4 12.43 -10.90 5.52
CA THR A 4 13.03 -10.04 4.49
C THR A 4 13.25 -8.62 5.02
N ALA A 5 12.27 -8.04 5.72
CA ALA A 5 12.40 -6.72 6.33
C ALA A 5 13.47 -6.70 7.44
N ALA A 6 13.59 -7.78 8.22
CA ALA A 6 14.66 -7.95 9.19
C ALA A 6 16.04 -8.03 8.52
N ALA A 7 16.14 -8.73 7.39
CA ALA A 7 17.37 -8.78 6.59
C ALA A 7 17.73 -7.42 5.93
N PHE A 8 16.77 -6.52 5.76
CA PHE A 8 16.97 -5.15 5.29
C PHE A 8 17.06 -4.13 6.44
N GLU A 9 17.13 -4.57 7.70
CA GLU A 9 17.15 -3.71 8.91
C GLU A 9 15.99 -2.71 8.99
N LEU A 10 14.85 -3.02 8.36
CA LEU A 10 13.67 -2.16 8.39
C LEU A 10 12.93 -2.38 9.71
N SER A 11 13.12 -1.45 10.66
CA SER A 11 12.48 -1.49 11.99
C SER A 11 10.96 -1.60 11.93
N CYS A 12 10.32 -1.07 10.89
CA CYS A 12 8.88 -1.18 10.64
C CYS A 12 8.60 -1.20 9.14
N PHE A 13 7.62 -2.00 8.72
CA PHE A 13 7.13 -1.99 7.34
C PHE A 13 5.61 -2.12 7.28
N ALA A 14 5.04 -1.61 6.19
CA ALA A 14 3.63 -1.76 5.85
C ALA A 14 3.49 -1.99 4.35
N TYR A 15 2.81 -3.08 4.01
CA TYR A 15 2.43 -3.44 2.67
C TYR A 15 0.92 -3.29 2.53
N LEU A 16 0.51 -2.28 1.76
CA LEU A 16 -0.89 -1.97 1.52
C LEU A 16 -1.26 -2.32 0.07
N ALA A 17 -2.14 -3.31 -0.07
CA ALA A 17 -2.73 -3.66 -1.34
C ALA A 17 -4.11 -3.00 -1.45
N LEU A 18 -4.19 -1.98 -2.31
CA LEU A 18 -5.43 -1.31 -2.65
C LEU A 18 -6.12 -2.00 -3.83
N PRO A 19 -7.39 -2.39 -3.69
CA PRO A 19 -8.17 -2.93 -4.80
C PRO A 19 -8.47 -1.82 -5.82
N ARG A 20 -8.48 -2.18 -7.10
CA ARG A 20 -8.83 -1.25 -8.20
C ARG A 20 -10.27 -0.73 -8.11
N THR A 21 -11.14 -1.41 -7.38
CA THR A 21 -12.54 -1.02 -7.20
C THR A 21 -12.78 -0.45 -5.81
N LYS A 22 -13.58 0.62 -5.72
CA LYS A 22 -13.90 1.32 -4.44
C LYS A 22 -14.53 0.42 -3.37
N ASN A 23 -15.10 -0.72 -3.76
CA ASN A 23 -15.75 -1.68 -2.85
C ASN A 23 -14.85 -2.86 -2.43
N GLY A 24 -13.63 -2.97 -2.95
CA GLY A 24 -12.73 -4.03 -2.51
C GLY A 24 -12.21 -3.74 -1.09
N LYS A 25 -12.06 -4.80 -0.28
CA LYS A 25 -11.41 -4.66 1.03
C LYS A 25 -9.90 -4.46 0.83
N PRO A 26 -9.31 -3.34 1.30
CA PRO A 26 -7.87 -3.16 1.29
C PRO A 26 -7.20 -4.20 2.18
N ARG A 27 -6.10 -4.81 1.71
CA ARG A 27 -5.29 -5.74 2.51
C ARG A 27 -4.05 -5.02 3.00
N LEU A 28 -3.86 -4.98 4.30
CA LEU A 28 -2.71 -4.37 4.95
C LEU A 28 -1.93 -5.46 5.72
N ILE A 29 -0.68 -5.66 5.33
CA ILE A 29 0.28 -6.49 6.07
C ILE A 29 1.32 -5.53 6.62
N SER A 30 1.41 -5.41 7.93
CA SER A 30 2.34 -4.47 8.55
C SER A 30 2.88 -5.00 9.86
N THR A 31 4.09 -4.57 10.22
CA THR A 31 4.64 -4.77 11.58
C THR A 31 4.23 -3.67 12.55
N TYR A 32 3.42 -2.71 12.11
CA TYR A 32 2.84 -1.70 12.99
C TYR A 32 1.84 -2.29 14.00
N PRO A 33 1.68 -1.67 15.18
CA PRO A 33 0.69 -2.08 16.16
C PRO A 33 -0.71 -2.18 15.55
N SER A 34 -1.42 -3.27 15.86
CA SER A 34 -2.77 -3.55 15.32
C SER A 34 -3.79 -2.44 15.62
N ARG A 35 -3.61 -1.70 16.71
CA ARG A 35 -4.43 -0.53 17.06
C ARG A 35 -4.29 0.60 16.04
N TRP A 36 -3.07 0.85 15.57
CA TRP A 36 -2.79 1.87 14.57
C TRP A 36 -3.32 1.47 13.20
N THR A 37 -3.08 0.23 12.78
CA THR A 37 -3.51 -0.28 11.47
C THR A 37 -5.04 -0.35 11.35
N THR A 38 -5.73 -0.74 12.43
CA THR A 38 -7.19 -0.72 12.48
C THR A 38 -7.73 0.70 12.40
N HIS A 39 -7.11 1.66 13.10
CA HIS A 39 -7.49 3.06 13.02
C HIS A 39 -7.26 3.62 11.61
N TYR A 40 -6.12 3.29 11.01
CA TYR A 40 -5.72 3.68 9.66
C TYR A 40 -6.78 3.28 8.62
N LEU A 41 -7.18 2.00 8.63
CA LEU A 41 -8.19 1.46 7.72
C LEU A 41 -9.60 2.02 8.01
N ARG A 42 -10.00 2.14 9.29
CA ARG A 42 -11.32 2.66 9.65
C ARG A 42 -11.54 4.11 9.24
N LYS A 43 -10.49 4.92 9.28
CA LYS A 43 -10.53 6.34 8.91
C LYS A 43 -10.22 6.57 7.43
N ASN A 44 -10.00 5.49 6.66
CA ASN A 44 -9.66 5.55 5.25
C ASN A 44 -8.45 6.43 4.93
N TYR A 45 -7.42 6.37 5.79
CA TYR A 45 -6.22 7.19 5.61
C TYR A 45 -5.50 6.92 4.29
N GLN A 46 -5.70 5.75 3.68
CA GLN A 46 -5.15 5.45 2.36
C GLN A 46 -5.58 6.43 1.25
N ILE A 47 -6.66 7.20 1.44
CA ILE A 47 -7.16 8.18 0.45
C ILE A 47 -6.46 9.53 0.60
N ILE A 48 -6.05 9.87 1.82
CA ILE A 48 -5.49 11.18 2.19
C ILE A 48 -3.97 11.12 2.41
N ASP A 49 -3.40 9.93 2.53
CA ASP A 49 -1.97 9.73 2.72
C ASP A 49 -1.20 10.12 1.46
N PRO A 50 -0.32 11.15 1.52
CA PRO A 50 0.43 11.61 0.37
C PRO A 50 1.40 10.55 -0.17
N VAL A 51 1.88 9.62 0.68
CA VAL A 51 2.76 8.52 0.25
C VAL A 51 2.00 7.58 -0.69
N ILE A 52 0.73 7.33 -0.38
CA ILE A 52 -0.14 6.46 -1.20
C ILE A 52 -0.51 7.16 -2.51
N GLY A 53 -0.87 8.46 -2.45
CA GLY A 53 -1.13 9.26 -3.64
C GLY A 53 0.06 9.27 -4.61
N ASN A 54 1.25 9.56 -4.09
CA ASN A 54 2.48 9.53 -4.87
C ASN A 54 2.77 8.13 -5.44
N ALA A 55 2.59 7.06 -4.65
CA ALA A 55 2.79 5.69 -5.13
C ALA A 55 1.81 5.29 -6.24
N LEU A 56 0.58 5.83 -6.24
CA LEU A 56 -0.40 5.60 -7.30
C LEU A 56 -0.08 6.39 -8.57
N GLU A 57 0.42 7.62 -8.42
CA GLU A 57 0.84 8.48 -9.54
C GLU A 57 2.14 7.99 -10.19
N THR A 58 3.06 7.42 -9.40
CA THR A 58 4.31 6.87 -9.91
C THR A 58 4.10 5.57 -10.72
N ARG A 59 2.86 5.06 -10.85
CA ARG A 59 2.58 4.06 -11.88
C ARG A 59 2.74 4.75 -13.23
N PRO A 60 3.74 4.39 -14.05
CA PRO A 60 3.82 4.93 -15.39
C PRO A 60 2.53 4.51 -16.09
N CYS A 61 1.76 5.49 -16.55
CA CYS A 61 0.85 5.31 -17.66
C CYS A 61 1.71 4.97 -18.89
N GLY A 62 2.26 3.75 -18.93
CA GLY A 62 3.01 3.20 -20.04
C GLY A 62 2.09 2.30 -20.83
N GLY A 63 1.46 2.86 -21.85
CA GLY A 63 0.64 2.13 -22.81
C GLY A 63 1.47 1.05 -23.50
N THR A 64 0.96 -0.18 -23.49
CA THR A 64 1.32 -1.19 -24.47
C THR A 64 0.28 -1.13 -25.58
N ASP A 65 0.41 -0.15 -26.47
CA ASP A 65 -0.14 -0.25 -27.84
C ASP A 65 0.99 -0.79 -28.72
N ILE A 66 1.19 -2.11 -28.65
CA ILE A 66 1.98 -2.84 -29.65
C ILE A 66 1.03 -3.17 -30.80
N ARG A 67 0.88 -2.21 -31.72
CA ARG A 67 0.28 -2.48 -33.03
C ARG A 67 1.32 -3.14 -33.92
N HIS A 68 0.95 -4.31 -34.41
CA HIS A 68 1.72 -5.13 -35.32
C HIS A 68 1.48 -4.74 -36.78
#